data_AF-A0A2N5KSX9-F1
#
_entry.id   AF-A0A2N5KSX9-F1
#
_cell.length_a   1.000
_cell.length_b   1.000
_cell.length_c   1.000
_cell.angle_alpha   90.00
_cell.angle_beta   90.00
_cell.angle_gamma   90.00
#
_symmetry.space_group_name_H-M   'P 1'
#
loop_
_entity.id
_entity.type
_entity.pdbx_description
1 polymer ?
#
loop_
_entity_poly.entity_id
_entity_poly.type
_entity_poly.pdbx_seq_one_letter_code
_entity_poly.pdbx_strand_id
1 'polypeptide(L)'
;MDTRGIRLAARHLGIRLAVTKADELLCEPASRLTPELRASIRDNREDLLYDVLMADALRFVAVERHVEGADPGAILDAHQDAIDAAYLARDWLAYRAAIRGFVRAGLLEIERAKRAMEEAAESLAAPGETQSDALRADRDRRASDPWVRSRRRERGVLEPVPAGAAQGD
;
A
#
# COMPACT_ATOMS: atom_id res chain seq x y z
N MET A 1 18.76 -10.34 -32.19
CA MET A 1 18.11 -9.41 -31.24
C MET A 1 18.77 -9.59 -29.89
N ASP A 2 18.93 -8.51 -29.12
CA ASP A 2 19.35 -8.61 -27.71
C ASP A 2 18.17 -9.06 -26.83
N THR A 3 18.43 -9.37 -25.56
CA THR A 3 17.41 -9.82 -24.61
C THR A 3 16.28 -8.80 -24.45
N ARG A 4 16.59 -7.50 -24.40
CA ARG A 4 15.61 -6.42 -24.33
C ARG A 4 14.69 -6.41 -25.54
N GLY A 5 15.24 -6.51 -26.75
CA GLY A 5 14.49 -6.59 -28.01
C GLY A 5 13.59 -7.82 -28.05
N ILE A 6 14.08 -8.97 -27.58
CA ILE A 6 13.28 -10.21 -27.48
C ILE A 6 12.07 -10.02 -26.56
N ARG A 7 12.26 -9.44 -25.36
CA ARG A 7 11.14 -9.19 -24.43
C ARG A 7 10.12 -8.21 -25.00
N LEU A 8 10.57 -7.16 -25.69
CA LEU A 8 9.70 -6.19 -26.35
C LEU A 8 8.89 -6.84 -27.48
N ALA A 9 9.53 -7.64 -28.33
CA ALA A 9 8.87 -8.39 -29.40
C ALA A 9 7.83 -9.38 -28.84
N ALA A 10 8.19 -10.14 -27.80
CA ALA A 10 7.27 -11.03 -27.10
C ALA A 10 6.06 -10.26 -26.56
N ARG A 11 6.27 -9.11 -25.91
CA ARG A 11 5.19 -8.26 -25.40
C ARG A 11 4.25 -7.76 -26.50
N HIS A 12 4.77 -7.32 -27.64
CA HIS A 12 3.94 -6.88 -28.77
C HIS A 12 3.07 -8.01 -29.33
N LEU A 13 3.54 -9.25 -29.28
CA LEU A 13 2.78 -10.43 -29.66
C LEU A 13 1.84 -10.91 -28.54
N GLY A 14 1.82 -10.25 -27.39
CA GLY A 14 1.07 -10.66 -26.22
C GLY A 14 1.55 -11.99 -25.64
N ILE A 15 2.85 -12.26 -25.75
CA ILE A 15 3.53 -13.44 -25.18
C ILE A 15 4.19 -13.03 -23.87
N ARG A 16 3.82 -13.74 -22.80
CA ARG A 16 4.49 -13.70 -21.51
C ARG A 16 5.69 -14.63 -21.54
N LEU A 17 6.86 -14.09 -21.22
CA LEU A 17 8.06 -14.86 -20.92
C LEU A 17 8.14 -15.03 -19.41
N ALA A 18 8.40 -16.24 -18.93
CA ALA A 18 8.56 -16.54 -17.52
C ALA A 18 9.62 -17.63 -17.30
N VAL A 19 10.24 -17.64 -16.12
CA VAL A 19 11.16 -18.71 -15.72
C VAL A 19 10.42 -19.75 -14.89
N THR A 20 10.53 -21.03 -15.26
CA THR A 20 9.88 -22.13 -14.55
C THR A 20 10.71 -22.57 -13.33
N LYS A 21 10.13 -23.43 -12.49
CA LYS A 21 10.86 -24.04 -11.35
C LYS A 21 12.03 -24.93 -11.80
N ALA A 22 11.95 -25.45 -13.02
CA ALA A 22 12.97 -26.30 -13.64
C ALA A 22 14.05 -25.49 -14.39
N ASP A 23 14.08 -24.16 -14.21
CA ASP A 23 15.04 -23.27 -14.86
C ASP A 23 14.94 -23.27 -16.39
N GLU A 24 13.70 -23.32 -16.85
CA GLU A 24 13.35 -23.24 -18.27
C GLU A 24 12.61 -21.95 -18.57
N LEU A 25 12.73 -21.50 -19.82
CA LEU A 25 12.00 -20.35 -20.34
C LEU A 25 10.65 -20.81 -20.89
N LEU A 26 9.59 -20.34 -20.26
CA LEU A 26 8.21 -20.56 -20.67
C LEU A 26 7.73 -19.36 -21.50
N CYS A 27 7.02 -19.65 -22.59
CA CYS A 27 6.45 -18.64 -23.50
C CYS A 27 4.95 -18.87 -23.64
N GLU A 28 4.13 -17.93 -23.19
CA GLU A 28 2.67 -18.10 -23.15
C GLU A 28 1.90 -16.91 -23.76
N PRO A 29 1.04 -17.11 -24.78
CA PRO A 29 0.75 -18.37 -25.45
C PRO A 29 1.83 -18.73 -26.50
N ALA A 30 2.28 -19.99 -26.50
CA ALA A 30 3.31 -20.48 -27.42
C ALA A 30 2.86 -20.44 -28.90
N SER A 31 1.56 -20.41 -29.17
CA SER A 31 0.98 -20.36 -30.53
C SER A 31 1.31 -19.07 -31.28
N ARG A 32 1.64 -17.99 -30.57
CA ARG A 32 1.98 -16.69 -31.17
C ARG A 32 3.47 -16.54 -31.47
N LEU A 33 4.27 -17.55 -31.15
CA LEU A 33 5.72 -17.48 -31.22
C LEU A 33 6.20 -17.63 -32.68
N THR A 34 6.70 -16.54 -33.25
CA THR A 34 7.22 -16.54 -34.63
C THR A 34 8.52 -17.34 -34.75
N PRO A 35 8.89 -17.84 -35.95
CA PRO A 35 10.16 -18.55 -36.16
C PRO A 35 11.39 -17.72 -35.78
N GLU A 36 11.39 -16.42 -36.11
CA GLU A 36 12.48 -15.49 -35.80
C GLU A 36 12.63 -15.26 -34.29
N LEU A 37 11.51 -15.05 -33.59
CA LEU A 37 11.53 -14.90 -32.14
C LEU A 37 11.97 -16.19 -31.45
N ARG A 38 11.56 -17.36 -31.98
CA ARG A 38 12.00 -18.66 -31.48
C ARG A 38 13.51 -18.85 -31.60
N ALA A 39 14.08 -18.50 -32.75
CA ALA A 39 15.53 -18.55 -32.97
C ALA A 39 16.24 -17.60 -32.00
N SER A 40 15.77 -16.37 -31.90
CA SER A 40 16.37 -15.38 -31.00
C SER A 40 16.32 -15.80 -29.52
N ILE A 41 15.19 -16.38 -29.07
CA ILE A 41 15.08 -16.93 -27.70
C ILE A 41 16.07 -18.07 -27.47
N ARG A 42 16.24 -18.96 -28.46
CA ARG A 42 17.20 -20.06 -28.37
C ARG A 42 18.63 -19.54 -28.25
N ASP A 43 19.00 -18.60 -29.10
CA ASP A 43 20.36 -18.08 -29.19
C ASP A 43 20.76 -17.22 -27.97
N ASN A 44 19.77 -16.62 -27.28
CA ASN A 44 19.98 -15.77 -26.10
C ASN A 44 19.42 -16.41 -24.82
N ARG A 45 19.24 -17.73 -24.79
CA ARG A 45 18.50 -18.42 -23.73
C ARG A 45 19.05 -18.11 -22.34
N GLU A 46 20.35 -18.16 -22.18
CA GLU A 46 21.00 -18.01 -20.88
C GLU A 46 20.77 -16.60 -20.33
N ASP A 47 21.09 -15.56 -21.10
CA ASP A 47 20.88 -14.16 -20.69
C ASP A 47 19.40 -13.84 -20.45
N LEU A 48 18.51 -14.41 -21.26
CA LEU A 48 17.06 -14.27 -21.06
C LEU A 48 16.59 -14.86 -19.72
N LEU A 49 17.20 -15.93 -19.21
CA LEU A 49 16.80 -16.49 -17.90
C LEU A 49 17.03 -15.46 -16.79
N TYR A 50 18.20 -14.82 -16.78
CA TYR A 50 18.52 -13.76 -15.80
C TYR A 50 17.57 -12.57 -15.96
N ASP A 51 17.43 -12.05 -17.18
CA ASP A 51 16.64 -10.86 -17.47
C ASP A 51 15.14 -11.04 -17.23
N VAL A 52 14.59 -12.22 -17.52
CA VAL A 52 13.18 -12.54 -17.28
C VAL A 52 12.94 -12.74 -15.79
N LEU A 53 13.83 -13.43 -15.08
CA LEU A 53 13.69 -13.63 -13.64
C LEU A 53 13.71 -12.30 -12.89
N MET A 54 14.64 -11.40 -13.22
CA MET A 54 14.71 -10.07 -12.61
C MET A 54 13.46 -9.24 -12.92
N ALA A 55 13.01 -9.25 -14.18
CA ALA A 55 11.81 -8.52 -14.57
C ALA A 55 10.55 -9.02 -13.87
N ASP A 56 10.41 -10.34 -13.70
CA ASP A 56 9.29 -10.93 -12.96
C ASP A 56 9.37 -10.56 -11.47
N ALA A 57 10.56 -10.59 -10.85
CA ALA A 57 10.76 -10.18 -9.47
C ALA A 57 10.41 -8.70 -9.23
N LEU A 58 10.88 -7.81 -10.10
CA LEU A 58 10.56 -6.39 -10.05
C LEU A 58 9.06 -6.15 -10.25
N ARG A 59 8.42 -6.82 -11.23
CA ARG A 59 6.96 -6.71 -11.43
C ARG A 59 6.20 -7.16 -10.19
N PHE A 60 6.60 -8.29 -9.61
CA PHE A 60 5.93 -8.87 -8.45
C PHE A 60 5.98 -7.95 -7.22
N VAL A 61 7.14 -7.36 -6.93
CA VAL A 61 7.30 -6.46 -5.77
C VAL A 61 6.70 -5.07 -6.05
N ALA A 62 7.04 -4.46 -7.19
CA ALA A 62 6.73 -3.05 -7.44
C ALA A 62 5.34 -2.79 -8.02
N VAL A 63 4.81 -3.70 -8.85
CA VAL A 63 3.56 -3.47 -9.59
C VAL A 63 2.40 -4.25 -8.98
N GLU A 64 2.57 -5.55 -8.78
CA GLU A 64 1.48 -6.43 -8.33
C GLU A 64 1.16 -6.25 -6.84
N ARG A 65 2.10 -5.71 -6.06
CA ARG A 65 2.01 -5.60 -4.60
C ARG A 65 2.28 -4.18 -4.10
N HIS A 66 2.10 -3.17 -4.96
CA HIS A 66 2.26 -1.78 -4.58
C HIS A 66 1.38 -1.43 -3.37
N VAL A 67 2.00 -0.78 -2.38
CA VAL A 67 1.33 -0.22 -1.19
C VAL A 67 1.95 1.15 -0.94
N GLU A 68 1.10 2.13 -0.66
CA GLU A 68 1.55 3.48 -0.34
C GLU A 68 2.47 3.46 0.89
N GLY A 69 3.60 4.14 0.80
CA GLY A 69 4.62 4.15 1.85
C GLY A 69 5.62 2.98 1.82
N ALA A 70 5.42 1.96 0.98
CA ALA A 70 6.48 0.98 0.71
C ALA A 70 7.48 1.55 -0.30
N ASP A 71 8.78 1.33 -0.07
CA ASP A 71 9.85 1.72 -1.00
C ASP A 71 10.59 0.49 -1.58
N PRO A 72 10.05 -0.13 -2.66
CA PRO A 72 10.73 -1.19 -3.38
C PRO A 72 12.11 -0.79 -3.96
N GLY A 73 12.35 0.50 -4.19
CA GLY A 73 13.62 1.01 -4.73
C GLY A 73 14.75 0.88 -3.74
N ALA A 74 14.54 1.35 -2.50
CA ALA A 74 15.51 1.18 -1.42
C ALA A 74 15.82 -0.30 -1.12
N ILE A 75 14.83 -1.18 -1.24
CA ILE A 75 15.04 -2.63 -1.11
C ILE A 75 15.91 -3.17 -2.24
N LEU A 76 15.69 -2.73 -3.48
CA LEU A 76 16.54 -3.15 -4.59
C LEU A 76 17.99 -2.71 -4.37
N ASP A 77 18.22 -1.46 -3.99
CA ASP A 77 19.55 -0.90 -3.76
C ASP A 77 20.33 -1.72 -2.72
N ALA A 78 19.67 -2.13 -1.63
CA ALA A 78 20.28 -2.96 -0.58
C ALA A 78 20.68 -4.37 -1.05
N HIS A 79 20.08 -4.86 -2.15
CA HIS A 79 20.33 -6.19 -2.71
C HIS A 79 21.13 -6.18 -4.01
N GLN A 80 21.35 -5.00 -4.60
CA GLN A 80 21.91 -4.82 -5.94
C GLN A 80 23.30 -5.47 -6.07
N ASP A 81 24.19 -5.25 -5.10
CA ASP A 81 25.55 -5.80 -5.13
C ASP A 81 25.58 -7.34 -5.22
N ALA A 82 24.69 -8.02 -4.47
CA ALA A 82 24.61 -9.48 -4.47
C ALA A 82 24.02 -10.01 -5.79
N ILE A 83 23.04 -9.31 -6.35
CA ILE A 83 22.43 -9.64 -7.64
C ILE A 83 23.46 -9.47 -8.76
N ASP A 84 24.16 -8.34 -8.79
CA ASP A 84 25.15 -8.01 -9.82
C ASP A 84 26.37 -8.92 -9.74
N ALA A 85 26.87 -9.20 -8.54
CA ALA A 85 27.98 -10.13 -8.36
C ALA A 85 27.64 -11.53 -8.90
N ALA A 86 26.44 -12.04 -8.61
CA ALA A 86 26.00 -13.35 -9.11
C ALA A 86 25.78 -13.35 -10.63
N TYR A 87 25.25 -12.24 -11.17
CA TYR A 87 25.08 -12.07 -12.62
C TYR A 87 26.42 -12.04 -13.35
N LEU A 88 27.37 -11.23 -12.89
CA LEU A 88 28.71 -11.11 -13.47
C LEU A 88 29.51 -12.42 -13.36
N ALA A 89 29.32 -13.16 -12.26
CA ALA A 89 29.92 -14.49 -12.09
C ALA A 89 29.26 -15.59 -12.93
N ARG A 90 28.13 -15.30 -13.61
CA ARG A 90 27.29 -16.29 -14.30
C ARG A 90 26.88 -17.46 -13.40
N ASP A 91 26.68 -17.18 -12.11
CA ASP A 91 26.22 -18.17 -11.15
C ASP A 91 24.69 -18.08 -11.01
N TRP A 92 24.01 -18.96 -11.74
CA TRP A 92 22.55 -19.01 -11.75
C TRP A 92 21.94 -19.31 -10.38
N LEU A 93 22.58 -20.16 -9.57
CA LEU A 93 22.05 -20.53 -8.26
C LEU A 93 22.20 -19.38 -7.26
N ALA A 94 23.36 -18.72 -7.25
CA ALA A 94 23.59 -17.52 -6.45
C ALA A 94 22.63 -16.40 -6.87
N TYR A 95 22.41 -16.23 -8.17
CA TYR A 95 21.50 -15.21 -8.70
C TYR A 95 20.06 -15.46 -8.26
N ARG A 96 19.56 -16.69 -8.41
CA ARG A 96 18.23 -17.08 -7.89
C ARG A 96 18.13 -16.89 -6.38
N ALA A 97 19.20 -17.09 -5.62
CA ALA A 97 19.20 -16.86 -4.17
C ALA A 97 19.12 -15.37 -3.85
N ALA A 98 19.91 -14.53 -4.53
CA ALA A 98 19.88 -13.08 -4.38
C ALA A 98 18.49 -12.49 -4.73
N ILE A 99 17.91 -12.88 -5.87
CA ILE A 99 16.55 -12.48 -6.28
C ILE A 99 15.50 -12.91 -5.23
N ARG A 100 15.61 -14.12 -4.69
CA ARG A 100 14.71 -14.58 -3.60
C ARG A 100 14.85 -13.73 -2.35
N GLY A 101 16.07 -13.31 -2.01
CA GLY A 101 16.34 -12.38 -0.91
C GLY A 101 15.64 -11.05 -1.13
N PHE A 102 15.86 -10.44 -2.29
CA PHE A 102 15.20 -9.20 -2.72
C PHE A 102 13.67 -9.29 -2.63
N VAL A 103 13.07 -10.34 -3.21
CA VAL A 103 11.60 -10.51 -3.17
C VAL A 103 11.08 -10.66 -1.74
N ARG A 104 11.78 -11.42 -0.88
CA ARG A 104 11.38 -11.58 0.53
C ARG A 104 11.44 -10.26 1.28
N ALA A 105 12.52 -9.49 1.11
CA ALA A 105 12.66 -8.18 1.73
C ALA A 105 11.56 -7.22 1.26
N GLY A 106 11.26 -7.22 -0.05
CA GLY A 106 10.18 -6.41 -0.61
C GLY A 106 8.82 -6.78 -0.04
N LEU A 107 8.52 -8.07 0.12
CA LEU A 107 7.28 -8.52 0.75
C LEU A 107 7.15 -8.09 2.22
N LEU A 108 8.24 -8.16 2.99
CA LEU A 108 8.25 -7.70 4.38
C LEU A 108 8.01 -6.19 4.47
N GLU A 109 8.58 -5.41 3.55
CA GLU A 109 8.38 -3.96 3.52
C GLU A 109 6.94 -3.60 3.16
N ILE A 110 6.37 -4.30 2.19
CA ILE A 110 4.96 -4.17 1.82
C ILE A 110 4.04 -4.54 2.99
N GLU A 111 4.34 -5.61 3.74
CA GLU A 111 3.59 -5.98 4.94
C GLU A 111 3.70 -4.93 6.05
N ARG A 112 4.88 -4.34 6.26
CA ARG A 112 5.06 -3.23 7.21
C ARG A 112 4.24 -2.02 6.82
N ALA A 113 4.31 -1.60 5.55
CA ALA A 113 3.53 -0.48 5.05
C ALA A 113 2.02 -0.69 5.23
N LYS A 114 1.52 -1.91 4.94
CA LYS A 114 0.11 -2.25 5.17
C LYS A 114 -0.31 -2.11 6.63
N ARG A 115 0.49 -2.66 7.56
CA ARG A 115 0.20 -2.54 9.00
C ARG A 115 0.19 -1.10 9.48
N ALA A 116 1.15 -0.30 9.02
CA ALA A 116 1.19 1.13 9.36
C ALA A 116 -0.06 1.88 8.86
N MET A 117 -0.58 1.51 7.68
CA MET A 117 -1.84 2.07 7.17
C MET A 117 -3.05 1.63 8.00
N GLU A 118 -3.11 0.36 8.39
CA GLU A 118 -4.18 -0.17 9.26
C GLU A 118 -4.17 0.50 10.64
N GLU A 119 -3.01 0.64 11.27
CA GLU A 119 -2.84 1.33 12.56
C GLU A 119 -3.21 2.82 12.46
N ALA A 120 -2.82 3.49 11.37
CA ALA A 120 -3.21 4.87 11.12
C ALA A 120 -4.74 5.00 10.97
N ALA A 121 -5.37 4.08 10.23
CA ALA A 121 -6.82 4.05 10.06
C ALA A 121 -7.56 3.79 11.38
N GLU A 122 -7.08 2.88 12.22
CA GLU A 122 -7.64 2.62 13.56
C GLU A 122 -7.49 3.82 14.50
N SER A 123 -6.34 4.49 14.47
CA SER A 123 -6.10 5.71 15.24
C SER A 123 -7.01 6.88 14.81
N LEU A 124 -7.28 7.01 13.51
CA LEU A 124 -8.22 7.99 12.95
C LEU A 124 -9.70 7.61 13.20
N ALA A 125 -10.00 6.31 13.26
CA ALA A 125 -11.34 5.79 13.49
C ALA A 125 -11.74 5.79 14.97
N ALA A 126 -10.81 6.00 15.91
CA ALA A 126 -11.09 6.16 17.35
C ALA A 126 -11.63 7.58 17.64
N PRO A 127 -12.96 7.80 17.75
CA PRO A 127 -13.51 9.11 17.97
C PRO A 127 -13.77 9.30 19.47
N GLY A 128 -13.05 10.24 20.09
CA GLY A 128 -13.66 11.22 21.00
C GLY A 128 -14.49 10.76 22.21
N GLU A 129 -14.35 9.54 22.74
CA GLU A 129 -14.98 9.19 24.03
C GLU A 129 -14.47 10.10 25.16
N THR A 130 -13.19 10.48 25.13
CA THR A 130 -12.62 11.44 26.08
C THR A 130 -13.16 12.86 25.93
N GLN A 131 -13.56 13.29 24.73
CA GLN A 131 -14.04 14.66 24.53
C GLN A 131 -15.52 14.80 24.91
N SER A 132 -16.36 13.80 24.61
CA SER A 132 -17.75 13.78 25.07
C SER A 132 -17.86 13.59 26.57
N ASP A 133 -17.06 12.71 27.18
CA ASP A 133 -17.09 12.50 28.63
C ASP A 133 -16.48 13.68 29.40
N ALA A 134 -15.44 14.34 28.86
CA ALA A 134 -14.93 15.59 29.44
C ALA A 134 -15.96 16.74 29.36
N LEU A 135 -16.70 16.86 28.25
CA LEU A 135 -17.76 17.87 28.10
C LEU A 135 -18.99 17.53 28.96
N ARG A 136 -19.33 16.25 29.14
CA ARG A 136 -20.38 15.80 30.09
C ARG A 136 -19.97 16.07 31.52
N ALA A 137 -18.74 15.74 31.90
CA ALA A 137 -18.20 15.99 33.23
C ALA A 137 -18.07 17.49 33.54
N ASP A 138 -17.68 18.34 32.58
CA ASP A 138 -17.67 19.81 32.76
C ASP A 138 -19.10 20.36 32.89
N ARG A 139 -20.05 19.84 32.11
CA ARG A 139 -21.47 20.22 32.21
C ARG A 139 -22.07 19.85 33.57
N ASP A 140 -21.79 18.66 34.08
CA ASP A 140 -22.28 18.18 35.38
C ASP A 140 -21.59 18.92 36.54
N ARG A 141 -20.32 19.28 36.39
CA ARG A 141 -19.59 20.13 37.34
C ARG A 141 -20.19 21.54 37.40
N ARG A 142 -20.51 22.16 36.25
CA ARG A 142 -21.21 23.46 36.19
C ARG A 142 -22.64 23.43 36.72
N ALA A 143 -23.36 22.31 36.57
CA ALA A 143 -24.72 22.13 37.12
C ALA A 143 -24.74 21.93 38.65
N SER A 144 -23.60 21.50 39.21
CA SER A 144 -23.40 21.25 40.63
C SER A 144 -22.80 22.45 41.37
N ASP A 145 -22.41 23.51 40.64
CA ASP A 145 -21.87 24.74 41.21
C ASP A 145 -22.97 25.52 41.96
N PRO A 146 -22.83 25.73 43.29
CA PRO A 146 -23.84 26.40 44.11
C PRO A 146 -24.15 27.84 43.66
N TRP A 147 -23.24 28.52 42.96
CA TRP A 147 -23.45 29.87 42.44
C TRP A 147 -24.45 29.93 41.27
N VAL A 148 -24.57 28.86 40.48
CA VAL A 148 -25.51 28.77 39.35
C VAL A 148 -26.94 28.52 39.84
N ARG A 149 -27.11 27.80 40.96
CA ARG A 149 -28.43 27.53 41.57
C ARG A 149 -29.04 28.76 42.25
N SER A 150 -28.22 29.66 42.81
CA SER A 150 -28.72 30.91 43.41
C SER A 150 -29.33 31.88 42.39
N ARG A 151 -28.76 32.04 41.20
CA ARG A 151 -29.33 32.94 40.18
C ARG A 151 -30.65 32.49 39.58
N ARG A 152 -30.98 31.18 39.65
CA ARG A 152 -32.25 30.65 39.12
C ARG A 152 -33.41 30.82 40.11
N ARG A 153 -33.13 30.94 41.40
CA ARG A 153 -34.16 31.26 42.42
C ARG A 153 -34.52 32.74 42.47
N GLU A 154 -33.66 33.62 41.98
CA GLU A 154 -33.92 35.08 41.97
C GLU A 154 -34.72 35.56 40.75
N ARG A 155 -34.85 34.77 39.67
CA ARG A 155 -35.69 35.12 38.49
C ARG A 155 -37.03 34.38 38.46
N GLY A 156 -37.65 34.23 39.63
CA GLY A 156 -38.90 33.52 39.80
C GLY A 156 -39.99 34.34 40.50
N VAL A 157 -40.07 35.66 40.26
CA VAL A 157 -41.25 36.47 40.59
C VAL A 157 -41.41 37.55 39.53
N LEU A 158 -42.12 37.24 38.46
CA LEU A 158 -42.94 38.18 37.72
C LEU A 158 -44.10 37.35 37.15
N GLU A 159 -45.17 37.25 37.94
CA GLU A 159 -46.45 36.73 37.46
C GLU A 159 -46.97 37.63 36.32
N PRO A 160 -47.56 37.05 35.26
CA PRO A 160 -48.23 37.83 34.22
C PRO A 160 -49.74 37.89 34.47
N VAL A 161 -50.31 39.07 34.73
CA VAL A 161 -51.77 39.30 34.70
C VAL A 161 -52.06 40.79 34.44
N PRO A 162 -53.18 41.21 33.81
CA PRO A 162 -53.57 41.02 32.42
C PRO A 162 -53.86 42.37 31.70
N ALA A 163 -54.00 42.34 30.37
CA ALA A 163 -54.51 43.44 29.57
C ALA A 163 -56.06 43.47 29.57
N GLY A 164 -56.64 44.68 29.72
CA GLY A 164 -58.07 45.00 29.57
C GLY A 164 -58.59 45.79 30.78
N ALA A 165 -59.24 46.94 30.69
CA ALA A 165 -59.95 47.59 29.60
C ALA A 165 -60.00 49.12 29.84
N ALA A 166 -59.91 49.90 28.77
CA ALA A 166 -60.25 51.32 28.77
C ALA A 166 -61.00 51.64 27.47
N GLN A 167 -62.33 51.82 27.55
CA GLN A 167 -63.21 52.54 26.62
C GLN A 167 -64.64 52.49 27.20
N GLY A 168 -65.17 53.64 27.67
CA GLY A 168 -66.37 54.32 27.12
C GLY A 168 -67.66 53.78 27.76
N ASP A 169 -68.57 54.52 28.39
CA ASP A 169 -68.96 55.94 28.30
C ASP A 169 -69.21 56.56 29.69
#